data_AF-A0A2V5VPT6-F1
#
_entry.id   AF-A0A2V5VPT6-F1
#
_cell.length_a   1.000
_cell.length_b   1.000
_cell.length_c   1.000
_cell.angle_alpha   90.00
_cell.angle_beta   90.00
_cell.angle_gamma   90.00
#
_symmetry.space_group_name_H-M   'P 1'
#
loop_
_entity.id
_entity.type
_entity.pdbx_description
1 polymer ?
#
loop_
_entity_poly.entity_id
_entity_poly.type
_entity_poly.pdbx_seq_one_letter_code
_entity_poly.pdbx_strand_id
1 'polypeptide(L)'
;MMGLLTDGIAQEEPITEQRYEREELGVNRYTAPSIERIFQQLDDLRPLPFEQLQRELPKASPASREQKGLIFGGLVADGFLIVEAERKNAVDNLGHVLMREARGLGVGDRVTRHSASLTDLARRGHWPAVRKELIATQADVEQALIELHDQKMAHLISLGGWLRGLEISAGAIELDFSPQRAKVLAQQDLVDYFAGELKTLPPAVARTPLFEKLRAGVNAIRVSLTRTIAAGLKPADVKAIRAQARELNLAIRQGD
;
A
#
# COMPACT_ATOMS: atom_id res chain seq x y z
N MET A 1 -32.87 -36.27 5.50
CA MET A 1 -32.86 -35.84 4.09
C MET A 1 -32.87 -34.32 4.07
N MET A 2 -31.94 -33.71 3.31
CA MET A 2 -31.70 -32.26 3.09
C MET A 2 -31.15 -31.50 4.31
N GLY A 3 -30.01 -30.81 4.28
CA GLY A 3 -29.07 -30.47 3.21
C GLY A 3 -28.24 -29.30 3.74
N LEU A 4 -26.99 -29.56 4.15
CA LEU A 4 -26.07 -28.52 4.60
C LEU A 4 -25.46 -27.86 3.36
N LEU A 5 -25.73 -26.56 3.22
CA LEU A 5 -25.10 -25.66 2.28
C LEU A 5 -23.61 -25.58 2.62
N THR A 6 -22.76 -26.09 1.73
CA THR A 6 -21.32 -25.84 1.76
C THR A 6 -21.06 -24.51 1.08
N ASP A 7 -20.63 -23.53 1.88
CA ASP A 7 -20.12 -22.25 1.42
C ASP A 7 -18.97 -22.43 0.42
N GLY A 8 -18.98 -21.61 -0.63
CA GLY A 8 -17.94 -21.55 -1.65
C GLY A 8 -16.63 -21.06 -1.07
N ILE A 9 -15.74 -22.01 -0.75
CA ILE A 9 -14.32 -21.75 -0.59
C ILE A 9 -13.81 -21.37 -1.97
N ALA A 10 -13.34 -20.13 -2.15
CA ALA A 10 -12.60 -19.73 -3.32
C ALA A 10 -11.46 -20.73 -3.51
N GLN A 11 -11.49 -21.51 -4.59
CA GLN A 11 -10.44 -22.48 -4.90
C GLN A 11 -9.13 -21.69 -5.07
N GLU A 12 -8.17 -21.94 -4.20
CA GLU A 12 -6.80 -21.47 -4.40
C GLU A 12 -6.29 -22.11 -5.70
N GLU A 13 -5.91 -21.27 -6.68
CA GLU A 13 -5.31 -21.74 -7.92
C GLU A 13 -4.05 -22.58 -7.62
N PRO A 14 -3.83 -23.67 -8.39
CA PRO A 14 -2.72 -24.60 -8.14
C PRO A 14 -1.37 -23.88 -8.17
N ILE A 15 -0.50 -24.20 -7.20
CA ILE A 15 0.82 -23.60 -7.10
C ILE A 15 1.73 -24.23 -8.17
N THR A 16 2.11 -23.46 -9.18
CA THR A 16 3.00 -23.86 -10.27
C THR A 16 4.46 -23.52 -9.93
N GLU A 17 5.44 -24.22 -10.53
CA GLU A 17 6.88 -23.89 -10.40
C GLU A 17 7.17 -22.41 -10.74
N GLN A 18 6.57 -21.90 -11.82
CA GLN A 18 6.65 -20.49 -12.21
C GLN A 18 6.14 -19.51 -11.14
N ARG A 19 5.23 -19.94 -10.25
CA ARG A 19 4.73 -19.11 -9.16
C ARG A 19 5.72 -19.07 -8.01
N TYR A 20 6.34 -20.20 -7.66
CA TYR A 20 7.40 -20.25 -6.66
C TYR A 20 8.58 -19.36 -7.05
N GLU A 21 9.05 -19.44 -8.29
CA GLU A 21 10.13 -18.59 -8.80
C GLU A 21 9.80 -17.10 -8.68
N ARG A 22 8.56 -16.71 -8.98
CA ARG A 22 8.10 -15.32 -8.85
C ARG A 22 7.99 -14.86 -7.40
N GLU A 23 7.56 -15.73 -6.49
CA GLU A 23 7.50 -15.43 -5.06
C GLU A 23 8.90 -15.22 -4.46
N GLU A 24 9.89 -16.03 -4.87
CA GLU A 24 11.31 -15.85 -4.52
C GLU A 24 11.87 -14.52 -5.04
N LEU A 25 11.40 -14.07 -6.21
CA LEU A 25 11.75 -12.78 -6.80
C LEU A 25 10.95 -11.60 -6.22
N GLY A 26 10.15 -11.85 -5.17
CA GLY A 26 9.43 -10.80 -4.45
C GLY A 26 8.09 -10.40 -5.05
N VAL A 27 7.52 -11.19 -5.96
CA VAL A 27 6.18 -10.99 -6.50
C VAL A 27 5.20 -11.99 -5.90
N ASN A 28 4.33 -11.50 -5.03
CA ASN A 28 3.24 -12.26 -4.43
C ASN A 28 2.02 -11.35 -4.20
N ARG A 29 0.91 -11.90 -3.69
CA ARG A 29 -0.34 -11.15 -3.49
C ARG A 29 -0.23 -9.94 -2.54
N TYR A 30 0.78 -9.90 -1.69
CA TYR A 30 1.02 -8.82 -0.72
C TYR A 30 1.98 -7.77 -1.25
N THR A 31 2.94 -8.18 -2.10
CA THR A 31 3.92 -7.26 -2.69
C THR A 31 3.50 -6.65 -4.02
N ALA A 32 2.68 -7.38 -4.77
CA ALA A 32 2.05 -6.94 -6.00
C ALA A 32 0.53 -7.18 -5.92
N PRO A 33 -0.18 -6.54 -4.98
CA PRO A 33 -1.63 -6.66 -4.91
C PRO A 33 -2.28 -6.18 -6.20
N SER A 34 -3.44 -6.75 -6.54
CA SER A 34 -4.21 -6.35 -7.72
C SER A 34 -4.62 -4.87 -7.63
N ILE A 35 -4.18 -4.08 -8.60
CA ILE A 35 -4.55 -2.66 -8.73
C ILE A 35 -6.06 -2.48 -8.88
N GLU A 36 -6.72 -3.38 -9.61
CA GLU A 36 -8.18 -3.37 -9.77
C GLU A 36 -8.89 -3.56 -8.42
N ARG A 37 -8.44 -4.54 -7.61
CA ARG A 37 -9.01 -4.76 -6.27
C ARG A 37 -8.76 -3.60 -5.33
N ILE A 38 -7.61 -2.93 -5.41
CA ILE A 38 -7.35 -1.71 -4.64
C ILE A 38 -8.40 -0.65 -4.97
N PHE A 39 -8.70 -0.42 -6.25
CA PHE A 39 -9.74 0.53 -6.61
C PHE A 39 -11.13 0.10 -6.14
N GLN A 40 -11.48 -1.18 -6.22
CA GLN A 40 -12.75 -1.68 -5.68
C GLN A 40 -12.87 -1.41 -4.17
N GLN A 41 -11.81 -1.62 -3.41
CA GLN A 41 -11.77 -1.29 -1.98
C GLN A 41 -11.91 0.21 -1.73
N LEU A 42 -11.33 1.06 -2.58
CA LEU A 42 -11.47 2.51 -2.48
C LEU A 42 -12.88 2.98 -2.86
N ASP A 43 -13.54 2.31 -3.80
CA ASP A 43 -14.95 2.53 -4.15
C ASP A 43 -15.85 2.33 -2.90
N ASP A 44 -15.62 1.27 -2.12
CA ASP A 44 -16.33 0.98 -0.85
C ASP A 44 -16.06 2.02 0.26
N LEU A 45 -14.96 2.76 0.14
CA LEU A 45 -14.53 3.79 1.07
C LEU A 45 -14.96 5.21 0.67
N ARG A 46 -15.63 5.40 -0.47
CA ARG A 46 -16.08 6.73 -0.88
C ARG A 46 -17.16 7.28 0.07
N PRO A 47 -17.22 8.61 0.30
CA PRO A 47 -16.31 9.62 -0.25
C PRO A 47 -14.92 9.57 0.41
N LEU A 48 -13.89 9.95 -0.36
CA LEU A 48 -12.53 10.14 0.15
C LEU A 48 -12.27 11.65 0.37
N PRO A 49 -12.39 12.14 1.62
CA PRO A 49 -12.21 13.56 1.95
C PRO A 49 -10.75 14.00 1.79
N PHE A 50 -10.35 14.33 0.57
CA PHE A 50 -8.95 14.57 0.18
C PHE A 50 -8.22 15.57 1.06
N GLU A 51 -8.83 16.69 1.41
CA GLU A 51 -8.17 17.75 2.19
C GLU A 51 -7.74 17.26 3.58
N GLN A 52 -8.48 16.32 4.16
CA GLN A 52 -8.21 15.71 5.45
C GLN A 52 -7.27 14.50 5.36
N LEU A 53 -7.12 13.91 4.17
CA LEU A 53 -6.36 12.68 3.94
C LEU A 53 -5.02 12.93 3.28
N GLN A 54 -4.86 14.02 2.53
CA GLN A 54 -3.60 14.39 1.89
C GLN A 54 -2.52 14.71 2.93
N ARG A 55 -1.27 14.69 2.48
CA ARG A 55 -0.10 15.06 3.27
C ARG A 55 0.91 15.75 2.37
N GLU A 56 1.84 16.49 2.98
CA GLU A 56 2.99 17.00 2.24
C GLU A 56 3.83 15.85 1.66
N LEU A 57 4.28 15.99 0.42
CA LEU A 57 5.18 15.03 -0.22
C LEU A 57 6.64 15.25 0.24
N PRO A 58 7.48 14.20 0.26
CA PRO A 58 8.90 14.32 0.61
C PRO A 58 9.66 15.27 -0.33
N LYS A 59 10.30 16.29 0.25
CA LYS A 59 11.07 17.30 -0.50
C LYS A 59 12.44 16.80 -0.93
N ALA A 60 13.04 15.91 -0.16
CA ALA A 60 14.33 15.29 -0.44
C ALA A 60 14.20 13.76 -0.43
N SER A 61 15.11 13.12 -1.16
CA SER A 61 15.27 11.67 -1.13
C SER A 61 16.03 11.24 0.13
N PRO A 62 15.62 10.16 0.81
CA PRO A 62 16.39 9.60 1.91
C PRO A 62 17.71 9.00 1.42
N ALA A 63 18.70 8.92 2.31
CA ALA A 63 19.98 8.27 2.03
C ALA A 63 19.89 6.73 2.08
N SER A 64 19.10 6.17 3.02
CA SER A 64 18.89 4.73 3.09
C SER A 64 18.01 4.23 1.93
N ARG A 65 18.45 3.14 1.30
CA ARG A 65 17.71 2.48 0.22
C ARG A 65 16.42 1.83 0.74
N GLU A 66 16.46 1.29 1.95
CA GLU A 66 15.32 0.66 2.63
C GLU A 66 14.24 1.70 2.96
N GLN A 67 14.65 2.84 3.52
CA GLN A 67 13.76 3.98 3.76
C GLN A 67 13.18 4.52 2.44
N LYS A 68 13.97 4.56 1.37
CA LYS A 68 13.50 4.93 0.03
C LYS A 68 12.40 4.01 -0.47
N GLY A 69 12.54 2.69 -0.28
CA GLY A 69 11.52 1.71 -0.62
C GLY A 69 10.19 2.01 0.08
N LEU A 70 10.23 2.18 1.41
CA LEU A 70 9.06 2.54 2.23
C LEU A 70 8.40 3.84 1.76
N ILE A 71 9.20 4.88 1.47
CA ILE A 71 8.69 6.15 0.94
C ILE A 71 8.05 5.97 -0.44
N PHE A 72 8.70 5.22 -1.34
CA PHE A 72 8.18 4.98 -2.69
C PHE A 72 6.82 4.30 -2.66
N GLY A 73 6.67 3.24 -1.85
CA GLY A 73 5.37 2.61 -1.63
C GLY A 73 4.31 3.57 -1.11
N GLY A 74 4.66 4.40 -0.12
CA GLY A 74 3.76 5.42 0.41
C GLY A 74 3.31 6.44 -0.65
N LEU A 75 4.20 6.83 -1.57
CA LEU A 75 3.86 7.71 -2.69
C LEU A 75 2.90 7.06 -3.69
N VAL A 76 3.03 5.75 -3.94
CA VAL A 76 2.07 5.00 -4.77
C VAL A 76 0.67 5.07 -4.14
N ALA A 77 0.55 4.86 -2.83
CA ALA A 77 -0.72 4.99 -2.13
C ALA A 77 -1.29 6.43 -2.15
N ASP A 78 -0.44 7.45 -2.07
CA ASP A 78 -0.85 8.85 -2.29
C ASP A 78 -1.39 9.08 -3.72
N GLY A 79 -0.86 8.36 -4.71
CA GLY A 79 -1.36 8.36 -6.09
C GLY A 79 -2.77 7.81 -6.23
N PHE A 80 -3.06 6.68 -5.58
CA PHE A 80 -4.42 6.15 -5.53
C PHE A 80 -5.41 7.14 -4.92
N LEU A 81 -5.04 7.80 -3.81
CA LEU A 81 -5.87 8.84 -3.19
C LEU A 81 -6.13 10.02 -4.15
N ILE A 82 -5.10 10.50 -4.86
CA ILE A 82 -5.24 11.61 -5.82
C ILE A 82 -6.17 11.24 -6.98
N VAL A 83 -6.05 10.03 -7.51
CA VAL A 83 -6.90 9.55 -8.61
C VAL A 83 -8.34 9.38 -8.16
N GLU A 84 -8.57 8.71 -7.02
CA GLU A 84 -9.91 8.47 -6.50
C GLU A 84 -10.61 9.74 -6.01
N ALA A 85 -9.84 10.72 -5.54
CA ALA A 85 -10.35 12.05 -5.24
C ALA A 85 -10.33 12.99 -6.45
N GLU A 86 -9.95 12.53 -7.64
CA GLU A 86 -10.00 13.31 -8.87
C GLU A 86 -9.23 14.66 -8.80
N ARG A 87 -8.08 14.67 -8.13
CA ARG A 87 -7.33 15.91 -7.82
C ARG A 87 -6.30 16.27 -8.87
N LYS A 88 -6.75 16.92 -9.95
CA LYS A 88 -5.89 17.40 -11.06
C LYS A 88 -4.63 18.14 -10.59
N ASN A 89 -4.80 19.09 -9.66
CA ASN A 89 -3.72 19.98 -9.22
C ASN A 89 -2.61 19.26 -8.45
N ALA A 90 -2.84 18.03 -7.98
CA ALA A 90 -1.87 17.25 -7.22
C ALA A 90 -1.08 16.26 -8.10
N VAL A 91 -1.57 15.96 -9.31
CA VAL A 91 -1.01 14.94 -10.21
C VAL A 91 0.43 15.25 -10.59
N ASP A 92 0.69 16.48 -11.05
CA ASP A 92 2.01 16.85 -11.53
C ASP A 92 3.04 16.76 -10.40
N ASN A 93 2.77 17.36 -9.24
CA ASN A 93 3.69 17.34 -8.12
C ASN A 93 4.00 15.90 -7.66
N LEU A 94 2.97 15.05 -7.54
CA LEU A 94 3.20 13.64 -7.21
C LEU A 94 4.04 12.93 -8.27
N GLY A 95 3.72 13.11 -9.55
CA GLY A 95 4.45 12.48 -10.66
C GLY A 95 5.95 12.79 -10.61
N HIS A 96 6.32 14.04 -10.35
CA HIS A 96 7.73 14.43 -10.21
C HIS A 96 8.42 13.73 -9.04
N VAL A 97 7.78 13.69 -7.86
CA VAL A 97 8.35 13.05 -6.66
C VAL A 97 8.45 11.54 -6.82
N LEU A 98 7.40 10.90 -7.36
CA LEU A 98 7.36 9.46 -7.61
C LEU A 98 8.46 9.04 -8.59
N MET A 99 8.65 9.79 -9.69
CA MET A 99 9.71 9.52 -10.66
C MET A 99 11.12 9.68 -10.08
N ARG A 100 11.33 10.68 -9.21
CA ARG A 100 12.61 10.87 -8.51
C ARG A 100 12.95 9.64 -7.66
N GLU A 101 12.01 9.16 -6.86
CA GLU A 101 12.25 7.99 -6.00
C GLU A 101 12.36 6.69 -6.81
N ALA A 102 11.57 6.51 -7.88
CA ALA A 102 11.68 5.35 -8.78
C ALA A 102 13.07 5.21 -9.40
N ARG A 103 13.66 6.34 -9.85
CA ARG A 103 15.04 6.35 -10.37
C ARG A 103 16.05 5.99 -9.29
N GLY A 104 15.88 6.50 -8.07
CA GLY A 104 16.74 6.15 -6.94
C GLY A 104 16.67 4.68 -6.52
N LEU A 105 15.62 3.95 -6.94
CA LEU A 105 15.46 2.51 -6.72
C LEU A 105 15.91 1.65 -7.92
N GLY A 106 16.27 2.27 -9.06
CA GLY A 106 16.66 1.56 -10.28
C GLY A 106 15.49 1.05 -11.13
N VAL A 107 14.25 1.47 -10.86
CA VAL A 107 13.04 1.02 -11.59
C VAL A 107 12.40 2.13 -12.45
N GLY A 108 13.12 3.23 -12.68
CA GLY A 108 12.60 4.41 -13.35
C GLY A 108 12.08 4.15 -14.78
N ASP A 109 12.74 3.28 -15.55
CA ASP A 109 12.40 3.06 -16.96
C ASP A 109 11.01 2.45 -17.14
N ARG A 110 10.64 1.49 -16.29
CA ARG A 110 9.32 0.86 -16.33
C ARG A 110 8.21 1.80 -15.87
N VAL A 111 8.45 2.58 -14.81
CA VAL A 111 7.49 3.58 -14.32
C VAL A 111 7.26 4.68 -15.38
N THR A 112 8.28 4.99 -16.19
CA THR A 112 8.18 6.03 -17.23
C THR A 112 7.26 5.66 -18.39
N ARG A 113 7.07 4.36 -18.70
CA ARG A 113 6.31 3.90 -19.86
C ARG A 113 4.86 4.44 -19.90
N HIS A 114 4.21 4.49 -18.74
CA HIS A 114 2.80 4.91 -18.62
C HIS A 114 2.65 6.34 -18.10
N SER A 115 3.73 6.97 -17.60
CA SER A 115 3.65 8.24 -16.87
C SER A 115 3.09 9.39 -17.71
N ALA A 116 3.47 9.47 -18.99
CA ALA A 116 2.99 10.50 -19.90
C ALA A 116 1.49 10.38 -20.18
N SER A 117 1.03 9.15 -20.48
CA SER A 117 -0.39 8.83 -20.72
C SER A 117 -1.24 9.14 -19.48
N LEU A 118 -0.82 8.63 -18.31
CA LEU A 118 -1.48 8.88 -17.04
C LEU A 118 -1.60 10.36 -16.70
N THR A 119 -0.52 11.12 -16.91
CA THR A 119 -0.49 12.56 -16.62
C THR A 119 -1.41 13.33 -17.58
N ASP A 120 -1.38 13.05 -18.88
CA ASP A 120 -2.26 13.70 -19.86
C ASP A 120 -3.75 13.41 -19.58
N LEU A 121 -4.10 12.15 -19.35
CA LEU A 121 -5.46 11.73 -19.00
C LEU A 121 -5.95 12.42 -17.71
N ALA A 122 -5.11 12.47 -16.67
CA ALA A 122 -5.45 13.09 -15.40
C ALA A 122 -5.59 14.62 -15.51
N ARG A 123 -4.73 15.30 -16.29
CA ARG A 123 -4.87 16.74 -16.58
C ARG A 123 -6.18 17.05 -17.29
N ARG A 124 -6.57 16.21 -18.25
CA ARG A 124 -7.88 16.30 -18.93
C ARG A 124 -9.05 15.95 -18.02
N GLY A 125 -8.81 15.21 -16.93
CA GLY A 125 -9.84 14.78 -15.98
C GLY A 125 -10.57 13.53 -16.45
N HIS A 126 -9.95 12.73 -17.30
CA HIS A 126 -10.50 11.47 -17.79
C HIS A 126 -10.23 10.35 -16.77
N TRP A 127 -10.73 10.48 -15.55
CA TRP A 127 -10.42 9.57 -14.43
C TRP A 127 -10.75 8.09 -14.68
N PRO A 128 -11.86 7.74 -15.37
CA PRO A 128 -12.08 6.34 -15.75
C PRO A 128 -10.98 5.78 -16.66
N ALA A 129 -10.42 6.61 -17.55
CA ALA A 129 -9.29 6.22 -18.38
C ALA A 129 -7.98 6.13 -17.58
N VAL A 130 -7.76 7.03 -16.61
CA VAL A 130 -6.64 6.94 -15.67
C VAL A 130 -6.68 5.62 -14.88
N ARG A 131 -7.85 5.25 -14.34
CA ARG A 131 -8.03 3.96 -13.65
C ARG A 131 -7.70 2.77 -14.55
N LYS A 132 -8.23 2.78 -15.78
CA LYS A 132 -7.98 1.73 -16.77
C LYS A 132 -6.49 1.60 -17.10
N GLU A 133 -5.82 2.73 -17.33
CA GLU A 133 -4.38 2.76 -17.60
C GLU A 133 -3.58 2.25 -16.41
N LEU A 134 -3.92 2.65 -15.18
CA LEU A 134 -3.26 2.14 -13.96
C LEU A 134 -3.43 0.62 -13.80
N ILE A 135 -4.63 0.08 -14.02
CA ILE A 135 -4.87 -1.38 -14.00
C ILE A 135 -3.99 -2.09 -15.04
N ALA A 136 -3.83 -1.51 -16.23
CA ALA A 136 -2.99 -2.07 -17.29
C ALA A 136 -1.50 -2.11 -16.92
N THR A 137 -1.06 -1.35 -15.91
CA THR A 137 0.34 -1.38 -15.43
C THR A 137 0.68 -2.58 -14.54
N GLN A 138 -0.30 -3.42 -14.16
CA GLN A 138 -0.08 -4.54 -13.23
C GLN A 138 1.11 -5.42 -13.61
N ALA A 139 1.17 -5.88 -14.87
CA ALA A 139 2.26 -6.74 -15.34
C ALA A 139 3.62 -6.02 -15.31
N ASP A 140 3.63 -4.72 -15.58
CA ASP A 140 4.85 -3.92 -15.51
C ASP A 140 5.31 -3.69 -14.08
N VAL A 141 4.38 -3.52 -13.12
CA VAL A 141 4.71 -3.45 -11.70
C VAL A 141 5.35 -4.76 -11.23
N GLU A 142 4.75 -5.91 -11.57
CA GLU A 142 5.29 -7.22 -11.22
C GLU A 142 6.67 -7.45 -11.84
N GLN A 143 6.84 -7.10 -13.12
CA GLN A 143 8.13 -7.21 -13.80
C GLN A 143 9.18 -6.26 -13.20
N ALA A 144 8.80 -5.06 -12.76
CA ALA A 144 9.71 -4.13 -12.08
C ALA A 144 10.18 -4.70 -10.73
N LEU A 145 9.31 -5.39 -9.99
CA LEU A 145 9.69 -6.05 -8.74
C LEU A 145 10.66 -7.21 -8.98
N ILE A 146 10.44 -8.02 -10.03
CA ILE A 146 11.37 -9.10 -10.42
C ILE A 146 12.76 -8.54 -10.71
N GLU A 147 12.83 -7.45 -11.47
CA GLU A 147 14.10 -6.86 -11.91
C GLU A 147 14.83 -6.05 -10.83
N LEU A 148 14.19 -5.79 -9.70
CA LEU A 148 14.92 -5.33 -8.51
C LEU A 148 15.95 -6.36 -8.05
N HIS A 149 15.73 -7.65 -8.35
CA HIS A 149 16.51 -8.78 -7.82
C HIS A 149 16.71 -8.68 -6.30
N ASP A 150 15.71 -8.13 -5.61
CA ASP A 150 15.76 -7.80 -4.20
C ASP A 150 14.37 -7.96 -3.59
N GLN A 151 14.09 -9.18 -3.18
CA GLN A 151 12.84 -9.58 -2.55
C GLN A 151 12.53 -8.72 -1.30
N LYS A 152 13.54 -8.39 -0.49
CA LYS A 152 13.36 -7.58 0.72
C LYS A 152 12.91 -6.17 0.38
N MET A 153 13.46 -5.58 -0.68
CA MET A 153 13.00 -4.29 -1.16
C MET A 153 11.56 -4.32 -1.66
N ALA A 154 11.14 -5.39 -2.34
CA ALA A 154 9.73 -5.55 -2.72
C ALA A 154 8.81 -5.55 -1.49
N HIS A 155 9.20 -6.23 -0.40
CA HIS A 155 8.47 -6.20 0.87
C HIS A 155 8.41 -4.80 1.49
N LEU A 156 9.52 -4.07 1.50
CA LEU A 156 9.58 -2.72 2.07
C LEU A 156 8.78 -1.69 1.27
N ILE A 157 8.82 -1.77 -0.06
CA ILE A 157 7.96 -0.95 -0.93
C ILE A 157 6.49 -1.21 -0.58
N SER A 158 6.12 -2.47 -0.47
CA SER A 158 4.73 -2.87 -0.25
C SER A 158 4.26 -2.53 1.16
N LEU A 159 5.12 -2.65 2.17
CA LEU A 159 4.88 -2.21 3.54
C LEU A 159 4.61 -0.69 3.59
N GLY A 160 5.42 0.10 2.88
CA GLY A 160 5.23 1.55 2.79
C GLY A 160 3.89 1.92 2.15
N GLY A 161 3.51 1.23 1.08
CA GLY A 161 2.21 1.40 0.42
C GLY A 161 1.05 1.01 1.32
N TRP A 162 1.16 -0.14 2.01
CA TRP A 162 0.14 -0.60 2.94
C TRP A 162 -0.05 0.32 4.14
N LEU A 163 1.03 0.76 4.80
CA LEU A 163 0.92 1.70 5.94
C LEU A 163 0.24 3.01 5.54
N ARG A 164 0.55 3.51 4.35
CA ARG A 164 -0.12 4.70 3.84
C ARG A 164 -1.57 4.45 3.45
N GLY A 165 -1.85 3.35 2.76
CA GLY A 165 -3.23 2.92 2.44
C GLY A 165 -4.08 2.74 3.70
N LEU A 166 -3.53 2.12 4.74
CA LEU A 166 -4.19 1.92 6.03
C LEU A 166 -4.53 3.27 6.70
N GLU A 167 -3.61 4.23 6.69
CA GLU A 167 -3.87 5.58 7.20
C GLU A 167 -4.99 6.28 6.42
N ILE A 168 -5.00 6.18 5.09
CA ILE A 168 -6.02 6.77 4.22
C ILE A 168 -7.39 6.14 4.50
N SER A 169 -7.46 4.81 4.46
CA SER A 169 -8.70 4.05 4.69
C SER A 169 -9.25 4.31 6.08
N ALA A 170 -8.42 4.21 7.12
CA ALA A 170 -8.86 4.48 8.50
C ALA A 170 -9.28 5.93 8.68
N GLY A 171 -8.65 6.89 7.99
CA GLY A 171 -9.08 8.28 7.98
C GLY A 171 -10.44 8.51 7.31
N ALA A 172 -10.68 7.87 6.17
CA ALA A 172 -11.98 7.94 5.48
C ALA A 172 -13.12 7.31 6.30
N ILE A 173 -12.82 6.23 7.03
CA ILE A 173 -13.77 5.58 7.93
C ILE A 173 -13.98 6.39 9.21
N GLU A 174 -12.94 7.00 9.78
CA GLU A 174 -13.07 7.84 10.98
C GLU A 174 -13.98 9.05 10.72
N LEU A 175 -13.88 9.65 9.53
CA LEU A 175 -14.67 10.83 9.15
C LEU A 175 -16.14 10.50 8.85
N ASP A 176 -16.40 9.29 8.35
CA ASP A 176 -17.75 8.78 8.08
C ASP A 176 -17.82 7.30 8.44
N PHE A 177 -18.06 7.04 9.73
CA PHE A 177 -17.97 5.69 10.28
C PHE A 177 -19.22 4.86 9.95
N SER A 178 -19.00 3.68 9.40
CA SER A 178 -19.97 2.60 9.43
C SER A 178 -19.27 1.25 9.66
N PRO A 179 -19.94 0.28 10.30
CA PRO A 179 -19.38 -1.07 10.47
C PRO A 179 -19.01 -1.73 9.14
N GLN A 180 -19.76 -1.46 8.07
CA GLN A 180 -19.51 -1.98 6.73
C GLN A 180 -18.19 -1.43 6.17
N ARG A 181 -17.97 -0.11 6.23
CA ARG A 181 -16.72 0.52 5.79
C ARG A 181 -15.54 0.07 6.65
N ALA A 182 -15.76 -0.08 7.96
CA ALA A 182 -14.73 -0.53 8.89
C ALA A 182 -14.19 -1.93 8.58
N LYS A 183 -14.99 -2.83 7.99
CA LYS A 183 -14.54 -4.18 7.58
C LYS A 183 -13.38 -4.15 6.59
N VAL A 184 -13.22 -3.08 5.79
CA VAL A 184 -12.10 -2.93 4.85
C VAL A 184 -10.74 -2.92 5.55
N LEU A 185 -10.69 -2.50 6.83
CA LEU A 185 -9.45 -2.50 7.63
C LEU A 185 -9.09 -3.89 8.18
N ALA A 186 -10.00 -4.86 8.16
CA ALA A 186 -9.81 -6.17 8.78
C ALA A 186 -8.94 -7.12 7.91
N GLN A 187 -7.75 -6.65 7.52
CA GLN A 187 -6.77 -7.38 6.69
C GLN A 187 -5.69 -8.00 7.57
N GLN A 188 -6.09 -9.00 8.38
CA GLN A 188 -5.21 -9.65 9.36
C GLN A 188 -4.02 -10.37 8.70
N ASP A 189 -4.26 -11.06 7.60
CA ASP A 189 -3.25 -11.76 6.82
C ASP A 189 -2.15 -10.84 6.32
N LEU A 190 -2.51 -9.63 5.87
CA LEU A 190 -1.57 -8.65 5.34
C LEU A 190 -0.67 -8.07 6.44
N VAL A 191 -1.22 -7.75 7.62
CA VAL A 191 -0.40 -7.28 8.74
C VAL A 191 0.46 -8.40 9.33
N ASP A 192 -0.03 -9.65 9.35
CA ASP A 192 0.73 -10.82 9.79
C ASP A 192 1.94 -11.04 8.88
N TYR A 193 1.72 -10.95 7.56
CA TYR A 193 2.76 -11.03 6.55
C TYR A 193 3.87 -9.99 6.78
N PHE A 194 3.53 -8.70 6.82
CA PHE A 194 4.54 -7.66 7.02
C PHE A 194 5.25 -7.73 8.38
N ALA A 195 4.53 -8.14 9.43
CA ALA A 195 5.15 -8.35 10.74
C ALA A 195 6.13 -9.55 10.74
N GLY A 196 5.89 -10.54 9.88
CA GLY A 196 6.82 -11.63 9.61
C GLY A 196 8.06 -11.13 8.87
N GLU A 197 7.88 -10.43 7.75
CA GLU A 197 8.99 -9.95 6.91
C GLU A 197 9.90 -8.96 7.62
N LEU A 198 9.37 -8.11 8.50
CA LEU A 198 10.22 -7.22 9.32
C LEU A 198 11.21 -7.96 10.23
N LYS A 199 10.95 -9.24 10.56
CA LYS A 199 11.86 -10.08 11.35
C LYS A 199 12.95 -10.75 10.51
N THR A 200 12.80 -10.79 9.19
CA THR A 200 13.76 -11.43 8.26
C THR A 200 14.81 -10.44 7.72
N LEU A 201 14.69 -9.17 8.09
CA LEU A 201 15.64 -8.11 7.73
C LEU A 201 17.04 -8.40 8.31
N PRO A 202 18.11 -8.06 7.57
CA PRO A 202 19.47 -8.23 8.06
C PRO A 202 19.70 -7.43 9.36
N PRO A 203 20.53 -7.91 10.31
CA PRO A 203 20.73 -7.23 11.60
C PRO A 203 21.17 -5.77 11.50
N ALA A 204 21.94 -5.41 10.46
CA ALA A 204 22.39 -4.03 10.22
C ALA A 204 21.24 -3.06 9.93
N VAL A 205 20.17 -3.53 9.27
CA VAL A 205 18.96 -2.75 8.97
C VAL A 205 17.98 -2.85 10.14
N ALA A 206 17.73 -4.08 10.61
CA ALA A 206 16.71 -4.38 11.61
C ALA A 206 16.92 -3.64 12.95
N ARG A 207 18.17 -3.33 13.32
CA ARG A 207 18.54 -2.65 14.57
C ARG A 207 18.57 -1.12 14.46
N THR A 208 18.29 -0.56 13.29
CA THR A 208 18.19 0.91 13.16
C THR A 208 16.95 1.42 13.90
N PRO A 209 16.96 2.66 14.43
CA PRO A 209 15.83 3.22 15.16
C PRO A 209 14.50 3.14 14.41
N LEU A 210 14.52 3.50 13.12
CA LEU A 210 13.36 3.42 12.23
C LEU A 210 12.77 2.00 12.17
N PHE A 211 13.60 0.97 11.98
CA PHE A 211 13.12 -0.41 11.83
C PHE A 211 12.69 -1.05 13.14
N GLU A 212 13.30 -0.67 14.27
CA GLU A 212 12.79 -1.00 15.61
C GLU A 212 11.38 -0.41 15.81
N LYS A 213 11.20 0.87 15.46
CA LYS A 213 9.91 1.57 15.55
C LYS A 213 8.85 0.95 14.64
N LEU A 214 9.20 0.63 13.39
CA LEU A 214 8.31 -0.05 12.44
C LEU A 214 7.88 -1.42 12.97
N ARG A 215 8.82 -2.22 13.46
CA ARG A 215 8.50 -3.55 14.02
C ARG A 215 7.56 -3.45 15.22
N ALA A 216 7.80 -2.50 16.13
CA ALA A 216 6.93 -2.27 17.27
C ALA A 216 5.53 -1.80 16.85
N GLY A 217 5.44 -0.80 15.96
CA GLY A 217 4.17 -0.23 15.55
C GLY A 217 3.33 -1.16 14.66
N VAL A 218 3.94 -1.87 13.71
CA VAL A 218 3.23 -2.88 12.90
C VAL A 218 2.69 -3.99 13.80
N ASN A 219 3.45 -4.41 14.80
CA ASN A 219 2.98 -5.37 15.81
C ASN A 219 1.81 -4.83 16.64
N ALA A 220 1.81 -3.54 16.99
CA ALA A 220 0.70 -2.90 17.69
C ALA A 220 -0.58 -2.83 16.83
N ILE A 221 -0.44 -2.53 15.53
CA ILE A 221 -1.54 -2.59 14.55
C ILE A 221 -2.08 -4.01 14.48
N ARG A 222 -1.20 -5.02 14.37
CA ARG A 222 -1.58 -6.44 14.34
C ARG A 222 -2.46 -6.82 15.53
N VAL A 223 -2.00 -6.52 16.74
CA VAL A 223 -2.73 -6.82 17.98
C VAL A 223 -4.08 -6.11 18.02
N SER A 224 -4.13 -4.85 17.56
CA SER A 224 -5.38 -4.08 17.50
C SER A 224 -6.38 -4.71 16.54
N LEU A 225 -5.94 -5.09 15.34
CA LEU A 225 -6.79 -5.77 14.35
C LEU A 225 -7.29 -7.11 14.88
N THR A 226 -6.41 -7.97 15.41
CA THR A 226 -6.78 -9.28 15.96
C THR A 226 -7.86 -9.18 17.04
N ARG A 227 -7.73 -8.21 17.95
CA ARG A 227 -8.71 -7.97 19.02
C ARG A 227 -10.10 -7.63 18.45
N THR A 228 -10.14 -6.93 17.32
CA THR A 228 -11.38 -6.40 16.74
C THR A 228 -12.11 -7.36 15.81
N ILE A 229 -11.47 -8.43 15.32
CA ILE A 229 -12.08 -9.41 14.42
C ILE A 229 -13.30 -10.09 15.06
N ALA A 230 -13.22 -10.44 16.35
CA ALA A 230 -14.31 -11.10 17.06
C ALA A 230 -15.44 -10.15 17.50
N ALA A 231 -15.12 -8.86 17.73
CA ALA A 231 -16.04 -7.89 18.34
C ALA A 231 -16.60 -6.86 17.34
N GLY A 232 -16.06 -6.81 16.11
CA GLY A 232 -16.24 -5.71 15.17
C GLY A 232 -15.38 -4.49 15.54
N LEU A 233 -14.93 -3.76 14.52
CA LEU A 233 -14.20 -2.50 14.69
C LEU A 233 -15.14 -1.39 15.17
N LYS A 234 -14.77 -0.71 16.26
CA LYS A 234 -15.50 0.48 16.78
C LYS A 234 -14.81 1.77 16.30
N PRO A 235 -15.48 2.93 16.38
CA PRO A 235 -14.86 4.22 16.01
C PRO A 235 -13.54 4.49 16.73
N ALA A 236 -13.45 4.13 18.01
CA ALA A 236 -12.22 4.28 18.79
C ALA A 236 -11.07 3.39 18.28
N ASP A 237 -11.37 2.18 17.81
CA ASP A 237 -10.37 1.28 17.23
C ASP A 237 -9.86 1.83 15.89
N VAL A 238 -10.77 2.31 15.02
CA VAL A 238 -10.41 2.95 13.74
C VAL A 238 -9.48 4.15 13.98
N LYS A 239 -9.83 5.01 14.94
CA LYS A 239 -9.00 6.17 15.31
C LYS A 239 -7.61 5.75 15.81
N ALA A 240 -7.53 4.72 16.64
CA ALA A 240 -6.26 4.21 17.15
C ALA A 240 -5.39 3.64 16.02
N ILE A 241 -5.98 2.85 15.12
CA ILE A 241 -5.30 2.30 13.93
C ILE A 241 -4.77 3.42 13.04
N ARG A 242 -5.60 4.43 12.75
CA ARG A 242 -5.17 5.61 11.97
C ARG A 242 -4.01 6.33 12.63
N ALA A 243 -4.09 6.58 13.93
CA ALA A 243 -3.03 7.27 14.67
C ALA A 243 -1.70 6.51 14.60
N GLN A 244 -1.74 5.19 14.80
CA GLN A 244 -0.54 4.34 14.71
C GLN A 244 0.04 4.32 13.30
N ALA A 245 -0.80 4.15 12.26
CA ALA A 245 -0.35 4.18 10.88
C ALA A 245 0.27 5.54 10.50
N ARG A 246 -0.36 6.64 10.92
CA ARG A 246 0.15 7.99 10.73
C ARG A 246 1.50 8.20 11.42
N GLU A 247 1.67 7.73 12.65
CA GLU A 247 2.94 7.82 13.37
C GLU A 247 4.07 7.10 12.61
N LEU A 248 3.81 5.88 12.12
CA LEU A 248 4.78 5.12 11.33
C LEU A 248 5.11 5.81 10.00
N ASN A 249 4.10 6.36 9.31
CA ASN A 249 4.32 7.13 8.09
C ASN A 249 5.15 8.40 8.33
N LEU A 250 5.02 9.04 9.49
CA LEU A 250 5.86 10.18 9.87
C LEU A 250 7.30 9.74 10.17
N ALA A 251 7.48 8.67 10.93
CA ALA A 251 8.79 8.07 11.22
C ALA A 251 9.55 7.71 9.92
N ILE A 252 8.89 7.03 8.98
CA ILE A 252 9.46 6.70 7.66
C ILE A 252 9.96 7.95 6.93
N ARG A 253 9.25 9.07 7.03
CA ARG A 253 9.62 10.31 6.33
C ARG A 253 10.74 11.07 7.03
N GLN A 254 10.85 10.95 8.35
CA GLN A 254 11.87 11.61 9.16
C GLN A 254 13.17 10.81 9.21
N GLY A 255 13.09 9.48 9.07
CA GLY A 255 14.24 8.58 9.24
C GLY A 255 14.51 8.21 10.70
N ASP A 256 13.55 8.45 11.58
CA ASP A 256 13.66 8.33 13.04
C ASP A 256 12.87 7.14 13.60
#